data_AF-A0A486XMK5-F1
#
_entry.id   AF-A0A486XMK5-F1
#
_cell.length_a   1.000
_cell.length_b   1.000
_cell.length_c   1.000
_cell.angle_alpha   90.00
_cell.angle_beta   90.00
_cell.angle_gamma   90.00
#
_symmetry.space_group_name_H-M   'P 1'
#
loop_
_entity.id
_entity.type
_entity.pdbx_description
1 polymer ?
#
loop_
_entity_poly.entity_id
_entity_poly.type
_entity_poly.pdbx_seq_one_letter_code
_entity_poly.pdbx_strand_id
1 'polypeptide(L)'
;MHHALVSRRRAKVFSVALFLIGLAIISYLHTWWPAIMLVIGLPLAFRQYLLGRFYDMVITLFVFVGVFITVQFDIWEVLLPVLFATGGIYLLFREFMEGKEETLAEEEEDLNHELEEDDEEK
;
A
#
# COMPACT_ATOMS: atom_id res chain seq x y z
N MET A 1 -12.85 -8.51 11.21
CA MET A 1 -13.97 -7.96 10.42
C MET A 1 -14.11 -6.48 10.77
N HIS A 2 -13.66 -5.56 9.91
CA HIS A 2 -13.75 -4.13 10.19
C HIS A 2 -15.15 -3.61 9.81
N HIS A 3 -15.90 -3.15 10.82
CA HIS A 3 -17.22 -2.56 10.63
C HIS A 3 -17.11 -1.21 9.92
N ALA A 4 -17.98 -0.98 8.93
CA ALA A 4 -18.11 0.33 8.30
C ALA A 4 -18.58 1.36 9.34
N LEU A 5 -17.81 2.44 9.50
CA LEU A 5 -18.12 3.50 10.47
C LEU A 5 -19.40 4.27 10.11
N VAL A 6 -19.71 4.36 8.82
CA VAL A 6 -20.80 5.19 8.30
C VAL A 6 -21.51 4.48 7.15
N SER A 7 -22.82 4.73 6.99
CA SER A 7 -23.58 4.20 5.86
C SER A 7 -22.99 4.66 4.52
N ARG A 8 -23.01 3.79 3.50
CA ARG A 8 -22.44 4.07 2.16
C ARG A 8 -22.95 5.39 1.57
N ARG A 9 -24.21 5.76 1.85
CA ARG A 9 -24.84 7.00 1.36
C ARG A 9 -24.21 8.24 1.98
N ARG A 10 -24.00 8.24 3.30
CA ARG A 10 -23.34 9.34 4.02
C ARG A 10 -21.87 9.47 3.63
N ALA A 11 -21.15 8.34 3.51
CA ALA A 11 -19.76 8.36 3.06
C ALA A 11 -19.59 8.99 1.66
N LYS A 12 -20.53 8.73 0.74
CA LYS A 12 -20.55 9.39 -0.58
C LYS A 12 -20.78 10.89 -0.48
N VAL A 13 -21.75 11.33 0.33
CA VAL A 13 -22.05 12.76 0.51
C VAL A 13 -20.86 13.50 1.11
N PHE A 14 -20.22 12.95 2.15
CA PHE A 14 -19.03 13.55 2.75
C PHE A 14 -17.85 13.63 1.79
N SER A 15 -17.62 12.59 1.00
CA SER A 15 -16.59 12.59 -0.05
C SER A 15 -16.83 13.69 -1.08
N VAL A 16 -18.06 13.82 -1.59
CA VAL A 16 -18.40 14.87 -2.56
C VAL A 16 -18.26 16.27 -1.94
N ALA A 17 -18.69 16.45 -0.69
CA ALA A 17 -18.53 17.73 0.01
C ALA A 17 -17.04 18.10 0.16
N LEU A 18 -16.20 17.16 0.58
CA LEU A 18 -14.76 17.37 0.71
C LEU A 18 -14.11 17.69 -0.65
N PHE A 19 -14.54 17.02 -1.72
CA PHE A 19 -14.09 17.28 -3.08
C PHE A 19 -14.42 18.72 -3.52
N LEU A 20 -15.66 19.16 -3.30
CA LEU A 20 -16.09 20.51 -3.68
C LEU A 20 -15.36 21.60 -2.89
N ILE A 21 -15.12 21.39 -1.59
CA ILE A 21 -14.32 22.30 -0.76
C ILE A 21 -12.89 22.38 -1.31
N GLY A 22 -12.28 21.22 -1.59
CA GLY A 22 -10.94 21.18 -2.19
C GLY A 22 -10.87 21.91 -3.52
N LEU A 23 -11.87 21.72 -4.38
CA LEU A 23 -11.94 22.37 -5.70
C LEU A 23 -12.08 23.90 -5.57
N ALA A 24 -12.86 24.38 -4.61
CA ALA A 24 -12.96 25.81 -4.31
C ALA A 24 -11.61 26.40 -3.85
N ILE A 25 -10.88 25.68 -2.99
CA ILE A 25 -9.55 26.12 -2.51
C ILE A 25 -8.55 26.21 -3.66
N ILE A 26 -8.47 25.19 -4.53
CA ILE A 26 -7.56 25.22 -5.69
C ILE A 26 -7.93 26.34 -6.65
N SER A 27 -9.23 26.54 -6.90
CA SER A 27 -9.71 27.61 -7.77
C SER A 27 -9.28 28.98 -7.26
N TYR A 28 -9.21 29.18 -5.94
CA TYR A 28 -8.71 30.41 -5.33
C TYR A 28 -7.18 30.54 -5.41
N LEU A 29 -6.45 29.44 -5.18
CA LEU A 29 -4.98 29.43 -5.18
C LEU A 29 -4.38 29.50 -6.59
N HIS A 30 -5.20 29.41 -7.65
CA HIS A 30 -4.78 29.34 -9.06
C HIS A 30 -3.74 28.25 -9.40
N THR A 31 -3.42 27.38 -8.45
CA THR A 31 -2.38 26.36 -8.55
C THR A 31 -3.05 25.04 -8.90
N TRP A 32 -3.45 24.91 -10.17
CA TRP A 32 -4.21 23.75 -10.65
C TRP A 32 -3.40 22.47 -10.62
N TRP A 33 -2.14 22.56 -11.04
CA TRP A 33 -1.19 21.45 -11.04
C TRP A 33 -0.08 21.74 -10.03
N PRO A 34 0.32 20.80 -9.16
CA PRO A 34 -0.17 19.43 -8.98
C PRO A 34 -1.36 19.28 -8.00
N ALA A 35 -1.87 20.37 -7.42
CA ALA A 35 -2.83 20.32 -6.31
C ALA A 35 -4.11 19.53 -6.61
N ILE A 36 -4.56 19.49 -7.87
CA ILE A 36 -5.77 18.73 -8.26
C ILE A 36 -5.69 17.24 -7.88
N MET A 37 -4.49 16.67 -7.87
CA MET A 37 -4.24 15.30 -7.43
C MET A 37 -4.64 15.09 -5.97
N LEU A 38 -4.33 16.05 -5.09
CA LEU A 38 -4.76 15.98 -3.69
C LEU A 38 -6.27 16.16 -3.58
N VAL A 39 -6.86 17.07 -4.35
CA VAL A 39 -8.31 17.31 -4.29
C VAL A 39 -9.13 16.10 -4.77
N ILE A 40 -8.61 15.29 -5.68
CA ILE A 40 -9.25 14.03 -6.07
C ILE A 40 -8.90 12.91 -5.07
N GLY A 41 -7.64 12.82 -4.65
CA GLY A 41 -7.12 11.75 -3.81
C GLY A 41 -7.66 11.79 -2.38
N LEU A 42 -7.72 12.95 -1.73
CA LEU A 42 -8.17 13.09 -0.34
C LEU A 42 -9.61 12.61 -0.14
N PRO A 43 -10.60 13.04 -0.95
CA PRO A 43 -11.98 12.59 -0.81
C PRO A 43 -12.17 11.12 -1.12
N LEU A 44 -11.36 10.58 -2.03
CA LEU A 44 -11.40 9.16 -2.38
C LEU A 44 -10.83 8.31 -1.24
N ALA A 45 -9.69 8.70 -0.67
CA ALA A 45 -9.11 8.06 0.51
C ALA A 45 -10.03 8.19 1.73
N PHE A 46 -10.58 9.38 1.97
CA PHE A 46 -11.52 9.62 3.06
C PHE A 46 -12.79 8.74 2.95
N ARG A 47 -13.31 8.55 1.74
CA ARG A 47 -14.42 7.62 1.50
C ARG A 47 -14.02 6.18 1.85
N GLN A 48 -12.83 5.75 1.46
CA GLN A 48 -12.34 4.39 1.72
C GLN A 48 -12.11 4.16 3.22
N TYR A 49 -11.61 5.17 3.93
CA TYR A 49 -11.53 5.20 5.40
C TYR A 49 -12.91 4.98 6.05
N LEU A 50 -13.92 5.76 5.64
CA LEU A 50 -15.28 5.64 6.18
C LEU A 50 -15.92 4.27 5.90
N LEU A 51 -15.49 3.59 4.83
CA LEU A 51 -15.95 2.25 4.46
C LEU A 51 -15.18 1.12 5.17
N GLY A 52 -14.19 1.43 6.01
CA GLY A 52 -13.35 0.44 6.70
C GLY A 52 -12.32 -0.25 5.80
N ARG A 53 -12.09 0.26 4.59
CA ARG A 53 -11.11 -0.27 3.62
C ARG A 53 -9.76 0.41 3.82
N PHE A 54 -9.11 0.11 4.95
CA PHE A 54 -7.85 0.74 5.34
C PHE A 54 -6.72 0.50 4.35
N TYR A 55 -6.59 -0.72 3.82
CA TYR A 55 -5.54 -1.04 2.85
C TYR A 55 -5.67 -0.23 1.57
N ASP A 56 -6.87 -0.18 0.99
CA ASP A 56 -7.12 0.61 -0.23
C ASP A 56 -6.95 2.10 0.02
N MET A 57 -7.32 2.60 1.22
CA MET A 57 -7.08 3.99 1.62
C MET A 57 -5.59 4.30 1.63
N VAL A 58 -4.76 3.45 2.25
CA VAL A 58 -3.31 3.66 2.33
C VAL A 58 -2.69 3.68 0.94
N ILE A 59 -3.06 2.73 0.06
CA ILE A 59 -2.59 2.72 -1.33
C ILE A 59 -3.00 3.99 -2.05
N THR A 60 -4.28 4.37 -1.96
CA THR A 60 -4.80 5.57 -2.61
C THR A 60 -4.06 6.82 -2.14
N LEU A 61 -3.85 6.95 -0.82
CA LEU A 61 -3.13 8.06 -0.24
C LEU A 61 -1.68 8.07 -0.72
N PHE A 62 -1.01 6.92 -0.70
CA PHE A 62 0.37 6.78 -1.13
C PHE A 62 0.54 7.17 -2.61
N VAL A 63 -0.36 6.72 -3.49
CA VAL A 63 -0.33 7.08 -4.91
C VAL A 63 -0.56 8.57 -5.12
N PHE A 64 -1.63 9.15 -4.58
CA PHE A 64 -1.97 10.55 -4.85
C PHE A 64 -1.01 11.53 -4.16
N VAL A 65 -0.61 11.27 -2.92
CA VAL A 65 0.37 12.09 -2.19
C VAL A 65 1.77 11.89 -2.75
N GLY A 66 2.15 10.65 -3.08
CA GLY A 66 3.44 10.35 -3.72
C GLY A 66 3.59 11.05 -5.07
N VAL A 67 2.55 11.00 -5.92
CA VAL A 67 2.54 11.72 -7.20
C VAL A 67 2.57 13.24 -6.97
N PHE A 68 1.82 13.76 -6.00
CA PHE A 68 1.87 15.20 -5.68
C PHE A 68 3.27 15.64 -5.27
N ILE A 69 3.92 14.90 -4.37
CA ILE A 69 5.26 15.21 -3.87
C ILE A 69 6.30 15.12 -5.00
N THR A 70 6.26 14.06 -5.80
CA THR A 70 7.20 13.86 -6.92
C THR A 70 7.13 15.00 -7.93
N VAL A 71 5.92 15.46 -8.27
CA VAL A 71 5.72 16.56 -9.21
C VAL A 71 6.05 17.93 -8.59
N GLN A 72 5.70 18.16 -7.32
CA GLN A 72 5.87 19.47 -6.68
C GLN A 72 7.34 19.82 -6.39
N PHE A 73 8.15 18.82 -6.08
CA PHE A 73 9.54 18.98 -5.67
C PHE A 73 10.53 18.51 -6.74
N ASP A 74 10.05 18.18 -7.95
CA ASP A 74 10.84 17.72 -9.10
C ASP A 74 11.84 16.60 -8.74
N ILE A 75 11.38 15.62 -7.95
CA ILE A 75 12.25 14.72 -7.20
C ILE A 75 12.72 13.52 -8.02
N TRP A 76 12.82 13.64 -9.33
CA TRP A 76 13.27 12.56 -10.22
C TRP A 76 14.64 12.00 -9.80
N GLU A 77 15.51 12.88 -9.29
CA GLU A 77 16.84 12.51 -8.78
C GLU A 77 16.81 11.66 -7.51
N VAL A 78 15.74 11.71 -6.70
CA VAL A 78 15.63 10.96 -5.42
C VAL A 78 14.66 9.79 -5.53
N LEU A 79 13.58 9.93 -6.30
CA LEU A 79 12.57 8.90 -6.49
C LEU A 79 13.18 7.62 -7.09
N LEU A 80 14.06 7.79 -8.07
CA LEU A 80 14.68 6.67 -8.79
C LEU A 80 15.64 5.88 -7.89
N PRO A 81 16.58 6.51 -7.16
CA PRO A 81 17.36 5.82 -6.12
C PRO A 81 16.51 5.12 -5.06
N VAL A 82 15.44 5.75 -4.58
CA VAL A 82 14.55 5.15 -3.57
C VAL A 82 13.82 3.94 -4.13
N LEU A 83 13.35 3.98 -5.38
CA LEU A 83 12.74 2.84 -6.07
C LEU A 83 13.71 1.68 -6.23
N PHE A 84 14.95 1.96 -6.65
CA PHE A 84 15.99 0.92 -6.77
C PHE A 84 16.37 0.33 -5.42
N ALA A 85 16.54 1.16 -4.39
CA ALA A 85 16.83 0.68 -3.03
C ALA A 85 15.69 -0.17 -2.48
N THR A 86 14.44 0.29 -2.63
CA THR A 86 13.25 -0.45 -2.16
C THR A 86 13.07 -1.74 -2.94
N GLY A 87 13.27 -1.72 -4.27
CA GLY A 87 13.22 -2.92 -5.11
C GLY A 87 14.30 -3.94 -4.77
N GLY A 88 15.54 -3.48 -4.51
CA GLY A 88 16.64 -4.33 -4.05
C GLY A 88 16.35 -4.94 -2.68
N ILE A 89 15.85 -4.15 -1.73
CA ILE A 89 15.42 -4.62 -0.41
C ILE A 89 14.29 -5.65 -0.57
N TYR A 90 13.29 -5.38 -1.41
CA TYR A 90 12.19 -6.30 -1.68
C TYR A 90 12.69 -7.64 -2.25
N LEU A 91 13.61 -7.60 -3.23
CA LEU A 91 14.21 -8.82 -3.78
C LEU A 91 14.99 -9.61 -2.72
N LEU A 92 15.77 -8.93 -1.87
CA LEU A 92 16.49 -9.57 -0.76
C LEU A 92 15.53 -10.22 0.24
N PHE A 93 14.46 -9.52 0.62
CA PHE A 93 13.46 -10.08 1.53
C PHE A 93 12.67 -11.23 0.89
N ARG A 94 12.36 -11.13 -0.41
CA ARG A 94 11.70 -12.21 -1.14
C ARG A 94 12.58 -13.46 -1.16
N GLU A 95 13.85 -13.30 -1.54
CA GLU A 95 14.82 -14.40 -1.55
C GLU A 95 14.99 -15.02 -0.15
N PHE A 96 15.04 -14.19 0.89
CA PHE A 96 15.19 -14.66 2.27
C PHE A 96 13.93 -15.37 2.81
N MET A 97 12.75 -15.02 2.31
CA MET A 97 11.50 -15.71 2.68
C MET A 97 11.23 -16.95 1.83
N GLU A 98 11.52 -16.92 0.52
CA GLU A 98 11.42 -18.07 -0.39
C GLU A 98 12.50 -19.13 -0.07
N GLY A 99 13.73 -18.72 0.21
CA GLY A 99 14.80 -19.63 0.64
C GLY A 99 14.53 -20.29 2.00
N LYS A 100 13.61 -19.73 2.80
CA LYS A 100 13.17 -20.37 4.05
C LYS A 100 12.19 -21.52 3.79
N GLU A 101 11.41 -21.48 2.70
CA GLU A 101 10.55 -22.59 2.30
C GLU A 101 11.38 -23.79 1.79
N GLU A 102 12.49 -23.55 1.08
CA GLU A 102 13.41 -24.62 0.66
C GLU A 102 14.10 -25.30 1.84
N THR A 103 14.64 -24.53 2.80
CA THR A 103 15.33 -25.12 3.98
C THR A 103 14.40 -25.89 4.91
N LEU A 104 13.13 -25.49 5.04
CA LEU A 104 12.16 -26.21 5.88
C LEU A 104 11.70 -27.51 5.21
N ALA A 105 11.60 -27.53 3.88
CA ALA A 105 11.26 -28.74 3.13
C ALA A 105 12.38 -29.79 3.20
N GLU A 106 13.65 -29.36 3.10
CA GLU A 106 14.80 -30.26 3.27
C GLU A 106 14.91 -30.77 4.73
N GLU A 107 14.66 -29.92 5.73
CA GLU A 107 14.69 -30.32 7.15
C GLU A 107 13.53 -31.26 7.53
N GLU A 108 12.35 -31.13 6.91
CA GLU A 108 11.22 -32.07 7.07
C GLU A 108 11.46 -33.41 6.35
N GLU A 109 12.15 -33.41 5.20
CA GLU A 109 12.47 -34.62 4.45
C GLU A 109 13.54 -35.45 5.18
N ASP A 110 14.59 -34.82 5.72
CA ASP A 110 15.61 -35.47 6.55
C ASP A 110 15.03 -36.05 7.86
N LEU A 111 14.13 -35.31 8.53
CA LEU A 111 13.49 -35.81 9.75
C LEU A 111 12.57 -37.02 9.50
N ASN A 112 11.84 -37.04 8.38
CA ASN A 112 11.01 -38.19 8.02
C ASN A 112 11.86 -39.41 7.70
N HIS A 113 13.01 -39.21 7.05
CA HIS A 113 13.92 -40.30 6.72
C HIS A 113 14.56 -40.92 7.97
N GLU A 114 14.90 -40.12 8.99
CA GLU A 114 15.36 -40.63 10.29
C GLU A 114 14.26 -41.42 11.04
N LEU A 115 13.00 -40.97 10.97
CA LEU A 115 11.88 -41.65 11.62
C LEU A 115 11.51 -42.98 10.95
N GLU A 116 11.65 -43.09 9.62
CA GLU A 116 11.46 -44.36 8.89
C GLU A 116 12.56 -45.38 9.21
N GLU A 117 13.82 -44.95 9.33
CA GLU A 117 14.93 -45.85 9.71
C GLU A 117 14.78 -46.40 11.14
N ASP A 118 14.30 -45.59 12.09
CA ASP A 118 14.07 -45.99 13.50
C ASP A 118 12.87 -46.95 13.67
N ASP A 119 11.90 -46.92 12.75
CA ASP A 119 10.74 -47.84 12.73
C ASP A 119 11.07 -49.15 11.97
N GLU A 120 12.05 -49.17 11.06
CA GLU A 120 12.55 -50.39 10.40
C GLU A 120 13.52 -51.21 11.27
N GLU A 121 14.20 -50.59 12.26
CA GLU A 121 15.12 -51.28 13.18
C GLU A 121 14.45 -51.93 14.43
N LYS A 122 13.11 -51.87 14.57
CA LYS A 122 12.35 -52.55 15.65
C LYS A 122 11.68 -53.86 15.23
#